data_AF-A0AA90I2F1-F1
#
_entry.id   AF-A0AA90I2F1-F1
#
_cell.length_a   1.000
_cell.length_b   1.000
_cell.length_c   1.000
_cell.angle_alpha   90.00
_cell.angle_beta   90.00
_cell.angle_gamma   90.00
#
_symmetry.space_group_name_H-M   'P 1'
#
loop_
_entity.id
_entity.type
_entity.pdbx_description
1 polymer ?
#
loop_
_entity_poly.entity_id
_entity_poly.type
_entity_poly.pdbx_seq_one_letter_code
_entity_poly.pdbx_strand_id
1 'polypeptide(L)'
;MATIEFKEELHSNIRRTRITYRALVDGQEVAIKCYRKPLFGLIHWLRALRRGKKIRRAGGPVPGIVYAGWVQKLQCFGFATEFLSGYRSMREVLRSAYEQNDQARVLELLHLLGRCVADLHKLGIEQLDCNLTNYLINADDVIRMVDEDDVRLHPRGLSESLALTNLANLGARLPPEDLPRILHASYLDAWGASPGGLRSDPESFKQRVFEKKQMLRIKRAARDAAPDREFD
;
A
#
# COMPACT_ATOMS: atom_id res chain seq x y z
N MET A 1 -23.67 8.90 19.36
CA MET A 1 -22.33 9.22 18.79
C MET A 1 -21.41 8.08 19.15
N ALA A 2 -20.54 7.63 18.23
CA ALA A 2 -19.60 6.54 18.53
C ALA A 2 -18.60 6.98 19.62
N THR A 3 -18.30 6.09 20.56
CA THR A 3 -17.29 6.29 21.59
C THR A 3 -15.92 5.95 21.01
N ILE A 4 -14.98 6.90 21.03
CA ILE A 4 -13.63 6.72 20.46
C ILE A 4 -12.57 6.87 21.55
N GLU A 5 -11.86 5.79 21.84
CA GLU A 5 -10.76 5.75 22.79
C GLU A 5 -9.41 5.55 22.07
N PHE A 6 -8.58 6.59 22.04
CA PHE A 6 -7.24 6.53 21.44
C PHE A 6 -6.26 5.78 22.34
N LYS A 7 -5.46 4.87 21.76
CA LYS A 7 -4.46 4.07 22.48
C LYS A 7 -3.04 4.53 22.15
N GLU A 8 -2.65 4.49 20.87
CA GLU A 8 -1.30 4.82 20.41
C GLU A 8 -1.30 5.53 19.04
N GLU A 9 -0.29 6.37 18.80
CA GLU A 9 -0.03 6.94 17.47
C GLU A 9 0.76 5.93 16.64
N LEU A 10 0.20 5.49 15.51
CA LEU A 10 0.84 4.54 14.60
C LEU A 10 1.70 5.24 13.55
N HIS A 11 1.22 6.37 13.02
CA HIS A 11 1.91 7.12 11.98
C HIS A 11 1.43 8.57 11.93
N SER A 12 2.31 9.50 11.57
CA SER A 12 1.93 10.87 11.21
C SER A 12 2.68 11.34 9.97
N ASN A 13 2.02 12.13 9.15
CA ASN A 13 2.73 12.87 8.11
C ASN A 13 3.59 13.98 8.74
N ILE A 14 4.61 14.45 8.02
CA ILE A 14 5.57 15.48 8.49
C ILE A 14 4.87 16.72 9.07
N ARG A 15 3.83 17.20 8.37
CA ARG A 15 3.07 18.40 8.79
C ARG A 15 2.05 18.12 9.90
N ARG A 16 1.94 16.88 10.36
CA ARG A 16 0.99 16.37 11.37
C ARG A 16 -0.47 16.76 11.10
N THR A 17 -0.81 16.93 9.83
CA THR A 17 -2.18 17.19 9.37
C THR A 17 -2.97 15.91 9.18
N ARG A 18 -2.31 14.75 9.11
CA ARG A 18 -2.89 13.43 9.03
C ARG A 18 -2.14 12.53 9.99
N ILE A 19 -2.85 11.97 10.96
CA ILE A 19 -2.27 11.10 11.97
C ILE A 19 -3.14 9.86 12.09
N THR A 20 -2.52 8.70 12.00
CA THR A 20 -3.17 7.41 12.19
C THR A 20 -2.90 6.94 13.61
N TYR A 21 -3.95 6.54 14.30
CA TYR A 21 -3.90 5.99 15.65
C TYR A 21 -4.45 4.58 15.67
N ARG A 22 -3.98 3.78 16.63
CA ARG A 22 -4.77 2.65 17.13
C ARG A 22 -5.77 3.19 18.14
N ALA A 23 -7.00 2.76 18.03
CA ALA A 23 -8.08 3.20 18.91
C ALA A 23 -9.10 2.08 19.12
N LEU A 24 -10.02 2.30 20.06
CA LEU A 24 -11.26 1.55 20.17
C LEU A 24 -12.42 2.43 19.69
N VAL A 25 -13.24 1.93 18.78
CA VAL A 25 -14.53 2.54 18.41
C VAL A 25 -15.63 1.62 18.90
N ASP A 26 -16.41 2.09 19.88
CA ASP A 26 -17.47 1.29 20.53
C ASP A 26 -16.97 -0.10 20.99
N GLY A 27 -15.73 -0.14 21.51
CA GLY A 27 -15.07 -1.36 21.99
C GLY A 27 -14.33 -2.18 20.91
N GLN A 28 -14.52 -1.89 19.62
CA GLN A 28 -13.81 -2.57 18.53
C GLN A 28 -12.46 -1.89 18.24
N GLU A 29 -11.41 -2.70 18.11
CA GLU A 29 -10.07 -2.20 17.77
C GLU A 29 -9.95 -1.77 16.31
N VAL A 30 -9.45 -0.55 16.11
CA VAL A 30 -9.36 0.10 14.79
C VAL A 30 -8.03 0.79 14.56
N ALA A 31 -7.64 0.90 13.30
CA ALA A 31 -6.72 1.92 12.83
C ALA A 31 -7.52 3.13 12.35
N ILE A 32 -7.48 4.25 13.08
CA ILE A 32 -8.19 5.48 12.73
C ILE A 32 -7.24 6.55 12.21
N LYS A 33 -7.41 6.94 10.95
CA LYS A 33 -6.73 8.08 10.33
C LYS A 33 -7.53 9.36 10.56
N CYS A 34 -6.93 10.30 11.28
CA CYS A 34 -7.50 11.59 11.63
C CYS A 34 -6.95 12.69 10.71
N TYR A 35 -7.84 13.33 9.96
CA TYR A 35 -7.54 14.42 9.03
C TYR A 35 -7.80 15.76 9.70
N ARG A 36 -6.72 16.36 10.22
CA ARG A 36 -6.74 17.65 10.92
C ARG A 36 -6.79 18.82 9.92
N LYS A 37 -7.21 19.99 10.41
CA LYS A 37 -7.58 21.21 9.65
C LYS A 37 -8.94 21.07 8.93
N PRO A 38 -10.04 21.66 9.43
CA PRO A 38 -11.41 21.27 9.05
C PRO A 38 -11.69 21.22 7.55
N LEU A 39 -11.32 22.26 6.78
CA LEU A 39 -11.61 22.34 5.35
C LEU A 39 -10.78 21.36 4.50
N PHE A 40 -9.46 21.32 4.71
CA PHE A 40 -8.59 20.38 4.00
C PHE A 40 -8.84 18.94 4.45
N GLY A 41 -9.11 18.74 5.73
CA GLY A 41 -9.39 17.45 6.33
C GLY A 41 -10.68 16.84 5.79
N LEU A 42 -11.73 17.64 5.59
CA LEU A 42 -12.98 17.22 4.95
C LEU A 42 -12.73 16.65 3.55
N ILE A 43 -11.92 17.34 2.72
CA ILE A 43 -11.61 16.89 1.35
C ILE A 43 -10.89 15.54 1.36
N HIS A 44 -9.88 15.39 2.23
CA HIS A 44 -9.13 14.14 2.33
C HIS A 44 -9.98 12.99 2.90
N TRP A 45 -10.80 13.27 3.90
CA TRP A 45 -11.72 12.29 4.49
C TRP A 45 -12.78 11.82 3.47
N LEU A 46 -13.41 12.74 2.73
CA LEU A 46 -14.36 12.37 1.68
C LEU A 46 -13.70 11.52 0.59
N ARG A 47 -12.44 11.82 0.25
CA ARG A 47 -11.65 11.02 -0.70
C ARG A 47 -11.41 9.61 -0.16
N ALA A 48 -10.94 9.49 1.07
CA ALA A 48 -10.72 8.21 1.75
C ALA A 48 -11.99 7.36 1.79
N LEU A 49 -13.11 7.94 2.25
CA LEU A 49 -14.39 7.27 2.35
C LEU A 49 -14.90 6.78 1.00
N ARG A 50 -14.88 7.65 -0.03
CA ARG A 50 -15.35 7.29 -1.37
C ARG A 50 -14.48 6.22 -2.00
N ARG A 51 -13.15 6.38 -1.96
CA ARG A 51 -12.21 5.43 -2.57
C ARG A 51 -12.28 4.10 -1.86
N GLY A 52 -12.21 4.10 -0.53
CA GLY A 52 -12.25 2.86 0.20
C GLY A 52 -13.54 2.07 -0.02
N LYS A 53 -14.72 2.74 -0.03
CA LYS A 53 -15.98 2.08 -0.40
C LYS A 53 -15.92 1.42 -1.78
N LYS A 54 -15.30 2.08 -2.76
CA LYS A 54 -15.18 1.53 -4.11
C LYS A 54 -14.17 0.37 -4.17
N ILE A 55 -13.04 0.44 -3.46
CA ILE A 55 -12.04 -0.65 -3.43
C ILE A 55 -12.66 -1.92 -2.87
N ARG A 56 -13.40 -1.82 -1.75
CA ARG A 56 -14.12 -2.97 -1.16
C ARG A 56 -15.18 -3.54 -2.09
N ARG A 57 -15.94 -2.69 -2.79
CA ARG A 57 -16.92 -3.15 -3.79
C ARG A 57 -16.27 -3.87 -4.97
N ALA A 58 -15.04 -3.49 -5.33
CA ALA A 58 -14.25 -4.18 -6.34
C ALA A 58 -13.62 -5.48 -5.84
N GLY A 59 -13.75 -5.83 -4.54
CA GLY A 59 -13.13 -7.02 -3.96
C GLY A 59 -11.67 -6.83 -3.55
N GLY A 60 -11.20 -5.59 -3.43
CA GLY A 60 -9.83 -5.32 -2.99
C GLY A 60 -9.55 -5.85 -1.56
N PRO A 61 -8.34 -6.36 -1.28
CA PRO A 61 -7.97 -6.94 0.00
C PRO A 61 -7.68 -5.86 1.07
N VAL A 62 -8.63 -4.98 1.33
CA VAL A 62 -8.50 -3.91 2.33
C VAL A 62 -9.34 -4.24 3.57
N PRO A 63 -8.97 -3.75 4.77
CA PRO A 63 -9.78 -3.95 5.97
C PRO A 63 -11.18 -3.32 5.86
N GLY A 64 -12.13 -3.85 6.63
CA GLY A 64 -13.48 -3.30 6.73
C GLY A 64 -13.49 -1.86 7.28
N ILE A 65 -14.41 -1.01 6.82
CA ILE A 65 -14.64 0.29 7.49
C ILE A 65 -15.43 0.02 8.77
N VAL A 66 -14.90 0.49 9.88
CA VAL A 66 -15.59 0.49 11.17
C VAL A 66 -16.23 1.84 11.45
N TYR A 67 -15.55 2.93 11.08
CA TYR A 67 -16.05 4.29 11.36
C TYR A 67 -15.64 5.29 10.29
N ALA A 68 -16.52 6.24 9.99
CA ALA A 68 -16.19 7.41 9.18
C ALA A 68 -17.05 8.60 9.60
N GLY A 69 -16.43 9.62 10.18
CA GLY A 69 -17.20 10.75 10.71
C GLY A 69 -16.36 11.73 11.52
N TRP A 70 -17.04 12.59 12.28
CA TRP A 70 -16.41 13.59 13.13
C TRP A 70 -15.93 13.03 14.46
N VAL A 71 -14.63 13.19 14.74
CA VAL A 71 -13.98 12.81 15.98
C VAL A 71 -14.00 14.01 16.94
N GLN A 72 -14.93 14.00 17.89
CA GLN A 72 -15.14 15.12 18.81
C GLN A 72 -13.90 15.48 19.64
N LYS A 73 -13.20 14.47 20.20
CA LYS A 73 -12.02 14.71 21.06
C LYS A 73 -10.89 15.46 20.34
N LEU A 74 -10.71 15.21 19.04
CA LEU A 74 -9.63 15.79 18.24
C LEU A 74 -10.11 16.90 17.28
N GLN A 75 -11.41 17.22 17.30
CA GLN A 75 -12.05 18.22 16.42
C GLN A 75 -11.64 18.05 14.95
N CYS A 76 -11.77 16.83 14.42
CA CYS A 76 -11.34 16.50 13.07
C CYS A 76 -12.18 15.39 12.44
N PHE A 77 -11.99 15.14 11.14
CA PHE A 77 -12.61 13.99 10.48
C PHE A 77 -11.75 12.74 10.67
N GLY A 78 -12.39 11.62 11.01
CA GLY A 78 -11.78 10.31 11.18
C GLY A 78 -12.28 9.31 10.15
N PHE A 79 -11.38 8.48 9.64
CA PHE A 79 -11.68 7.30 8.86
C PHE A 79 -11.00 6.11 9.53
N ALA A 80 -11.78 5.17 10.04
CA ALA A 80 -11.30 4.01 10.78
C ALA A 80 -11.63 2.71 10.07
N THR A 81 -10.62 1.87 9.96
CA THR A 81 -10.75 0.50 9.47
C THR A 81 -10.45 -0.47 10.60
N GLU A 82 -10.84 -1.73 10.41
CA GLU A 82 -10.41 -2.83 11.29
C GLU A 82 -8.91 -2.75 11.54
N PHE A 83 -8.51 -2.90 12.80
CA PHE A 83 -7.10 -3.02 13.13
C PHE A 83 -6.63 -4.44 12.77
N LEU A 84 -5.58 -4.53 11.97
CA LEU A 84 -5.03 -5.79 11.50
C LEU A 84 -4.03 -6.34 12.54
N SER A 85 -4.55 -6.85 13.65
CA SER A 85 -3.73 -7.42 14.72
C SER A 85 -2.92 -8.62 14.22
N GLY A 86 -1.64 -8.68 14.59
CA GLY A 86 -0.71 -9.72 14.12
C GLY A 86 -0.19 -9.54 12.70
N TYR A 87 -0.61 -8.50 11.98
CA TYR A 87 -0.04 -8.17 10.68
C TYR A 87 1.23 -7.34 10.83
N ARG A 88 2.21 -7.58 9.96
CA ARG A 88 3.44 -6.80 9.82
C ARG A 88 3.54 -6.23 8.42
N SER A 89 4.25 -5.12 8.27
CA SER A 89 4.41 -4.53 6.94
C SER A 89 5.30 -5.39 6.04
N MET A 90 5.03 -5.43 4.74
CA MET A 90 5.85 -6.14 3.75
C MET A 90 7.29 -5.63 3.80
N ARG A 91 7.48 -4.32 4.01
CA ARG A 91 8.79 -3.72 4.27
C ARG A 91 9.54 -4.42 5.40
N GLU A 92 8.88 -4.58 6.54
CA GLU A 92 9.49 -5.13 7.75
C GLU A 92 9.86 -6.59 7.57
N VAL A 93 8.92 -7.42 7.10
CA VAL A 93 9.15 -8.86 6.95
C VAL A 93 10.17 -9.16 5.85
N LEU A 94 10.15 -8.41 4.75
CA LEU A 94 11.07 -8.62 3.64
C LEU A 94 12.48 -8.19 4.00
N ARG A 95 12.61 -7.03 4.67
CA ARG A 95 13.90 -6.56 5.18
C ARG A 95 14.48 -7.53 6.20
N SER A 96 13.67 -7.99 7.16
CA SER A 96 14.11 -8.95 8.18
C SER A 96 14.61 -10.25 7.55
N ALA A 97 13.87 -10.82 6.59
CA ALA A 97 14.27 -12.04 5.90
C ALA A 97 15.56 -11.82 5.09
N TYR A 98 15.68 -10.67 4.41
CA TYR A 98 16.86 -10.31 3.63
C TYR A 98 18.11 -10.14 4.52
N GLU A 99 18.01 -9.41 5.63
CA GLU A 99 19.10 -9.19 6.58
C GLU A 99 19.54 -10.48 7.28
N GLN A 100 18.61 -11.43 7.47
CA GLN A 100 18.89 -12.77 8.00
C GLN A 100 19.43 -13.74 6.94
N ASN A 101 19.56 -13.28 5.69
CA ASN A 101 19.96 -14.09 4.54
C ASN A 101 19.04 -15.31 4.29
N ASP A 102 17.75 -15.20 4.64
CA ASP A 102 16.73 -16.20 4.37
C ASP A 102 16.18 -16.02 2.95
N GLN A 103 16.96 -16.51 1.98
CA GLN A 103 16.62 -16.38 0.56
C GLN A 103 15.31 -17.07 0.19
N ALA A 104 14.97 -18.18 0.85
CA ALA A 104 13.72 -18.89 0.59
C ALA A 104 12.51 -18.03 0.97
N ARG A 105 12.54 -17.40 2.16
CA ARG A 105 11.46 -16.53 2.60
C ARG A 105 11.38 -15.24 1.78
N VAL A 106 12.51 -14.67 1.36
CA VAL A 106 12.52 -13.51 0.44
C VAL A 106 11.81 -13.83 -0.87
N LEU A 107 12.12 -14.97 -1.49
CA LEU A 107 11.46 -15.41 -2.74
C LEU A 107 9.96 -15.60 -2.55
N GLU A 108 9.56 -16.28 -1.47
CA GLU A 108 8.16 -16.51 -1.14
C GLU A 108 7.39 -15.20 -0.96
N LEU A 109 7.93 -14.25 -0.19
CA LEU A 109 7.31 -12.94 0.03
C LEU A 109 7.13 -12.16 -1.28
N LEU A 110 8.10 -12.23 -2.19
CA LEU A 110 8.00 -11.60 -3.52
C LEU A 110 6.98 -12.28 -4.42
N HIS A 111 6.84 -13.61 -4.32
CA HIS A 111 5.80 -14.36 -5.04
C HIS A 111 4.40 -13.94 -4.57
N LEU A 112 4.19 -13.90 -3.25
CA LEU A 112 2.94 -13.47 -2.64
C LEU A 112 2.59 -12.02 -3.01
N LEU A 113 3.58 -11.12 -2.93
CA LEU A 113 3.41 -9.72 -3.30
C LEU A 113 3.09 -9.55 -4.79
N GLY A 114 3.82 -10.25 -5.68
CA GLY A 114 3.59 -10.21 -7.12
C GLY A 114 2.17 -10.66 -7.50
N ARG A 115 1.69 -11.76 -6.89
CA ARG A 115 0.32 -12.25 -7.07
C ARG A 115 -0.71 -11.25 -6.56
N CYS A 116 -0.54 -10.73 -5.34
CA CYS A 116 -1.44 -9.74 -4.76
C CYS A 116 -1.59 -8.50 -5.66
N VAL A 117 -0.46 -7.99 -6.18
CA VAL A 117 -0.47 -6.82 -7.09
C VAL A 117 -1.11 -7.16 -8.43
N ALA A 118 -0.88 -8.36 -8.98
CA ALA A 118 -1.57 -8.82 -10.18
C ALA A 118 -3.10 -8.87 -9.98
N ASP A 119 -3.57 -9.41 -8.86
CA ASP A 119 -5.00 -9.49 -8.57
C ASP A 119 -5.62 -8.10 -8.37
N LEU A 120 -4.94 -7.19 -7.67
CA LEU A 120 -5.34 -5.78 -7.58
C LEU A 120 -5.49 -5.14 -8.96
N HIS A 121 -4.48 -5.29 -9.81
CA HIS A 121 -4.47 -4.69 -11.14
C HIS A 121 -5.54 -5.29 -12.06
N LYS A 122 -5.88 -6.59 -11.94
CA LYS A 122 -6.99 -7.22 -12.68
C LYS A 122 -8.35 -6.63 -12.27
N LEU A 123 -8.49 -6.24 -11.00
CA LEU A 123 -9.66 -5.55 -10.47
C LEU A 123 -9.67 -4.04 -10.80
N GLY A 124 -8.66 -3.53 -11.53
CA GLY A 124 -8.56 -2.12 -11.87
C GLY A 124 -8.11 -1.24 -10.71
N ILE A 125 -7.51 -1.81 -9.66
CA ILE A 125 -7.03 -1.09 -8.49
C ILE A 125 -5.58 -0.66 -8.73
N GLU A 126 -5.32 0.65 -8.74
CA GLU A 126 -3.98 1.23 -8.90
C GLU A 126 -3.57 1.95 -7.61
N GLN A 127 -2.57 1.42 -6.90
CA GLN A 127 -2.02 2.08 -5.72
C GLN A 127 -0.91 3.03 -6.14
N LEU A 128 -1.11 4.35 -6.09
CA LEU A 128 -0.12 5.30 -6.63
C LEU A 128 1.18 5.38 -5.82
N ASP A 129 1.10 5.20 -4.50
CA ASP A 129 2.29 5.30 -3.67
C ASP A 129 3.13 4.03 -3.74
N CYS A 130 2.54 2.84 -3.90
CA CYS A 130 3.23 1.53 -3.92
C CYS A 130 4.25 1.32 -2.78
N ASN A 131 4.11 1.96 -1.62
CA ASN A 131 5.04 1.75 -0.51
C ASN A 131 4.91 0.32 0.03
N LEU A 132 6.03 -0.34 0.35
CA LEU A 132 6.02 -1.66 0.98
C LEU A 132 5.39 -1.63 2.39
N THR A 133 5.22 -0.45 3.00
CA THR A 133 4.43 -0.28 4.23
C THR A 133 2.93 -0.44 4.04
N ASN A 134 2.44 -0.29 2.82
CA ASN A 134 0.99 -0.29 2.53
C ASN A 134 0.46 -1.70 2.24
N TYR A 135 1.35 -2.69 2.19
CA TYR A 135 0.99 -4.10 2.14
C TYR A 135 1.36 -4.71 3.47
N LEU A 136 0.37 -5.22 4.20
CA LEU A 136 0.56 -5.89 5.46
C LEU A 136 0.32 -7.39 5.27
N ILE A 137 1.08 -8.23 5.96
CA ILE A 137 0.99 -9.69 5.89
C ILE A 137 0.92 -10.28 7.30
N ASN A 138 0.10 -11.31 7.49
CA ASN A 138 -0.01 -12.04 8.76
C ASN A 138 0.83 -13.33 8.75
N ALA A 139 0.72 -14.13 9.80
CA ALA A 139 1.43 -15.41 9.92
C ALA A 139 0.95 -16.49 8.91
N ASP A 140 -0.26 -16.35 8.37
CA ASP A 140 -0.85 -17.25 7.37
C ASP A 140 -0.62 -16.75 5.93
N ASP A 141 0.29 -15.80 5.74
CA ASP A 141 0.64 -15.21 4.45
C ASP A 141 -0.49 -14.52 3.68
N VAL A 142 -1.53 -14.10 4.41
CA VAL A 142 -2.62 -13.29 3.87
C VAL A 142 -2.19 -11.83 3.80
N ILE A 143 -2.13 -11.28 2.58
CA ILE A 143 -1.81 -9.87 2.35
C ILE A 143 -3.08 -9.01 2.41
N ARG A 144 -3.00 -7.89 3.15
CA ARG A 144 -3.99 -6.81 3.15
C ARG A 144 -3.34 -5.48 2.75
N MET A 145 -4.07 -4.67 2.00
CA MET A 145 -3.65 -3.33 1.60
C MET A 145 -4.23 -2.27 2.55
N VAL A 146 -3.43 -1.27 2.88
CA VAL A 146 -3.82 -0.11 3.71
C VAL A 146 -3.48 1.21 3.00
N ASP A 147 -3.86 2.34 3.60
CA ASP A 147 -3.70 3.69 3.05
C ASP A 147 -4.42 3.91 1.70
N GLU A 148 -5.73 3.67 1.72
CA GLU A 148 -6.64 3.72 0.56
C GLU A 148 -6.85 5.13 -0.04
N ASP A 149 -6.28 6.18 0.57
CA ASP A 149 -6.56 7.59 0.26
C ASP A 149 -6.18 7.98 -1.17
N ASP A 150 -5.04 7.47 -1.66
CA ASP A 150 -4.45 7.85 -2.94
C ASP A 150 -4.63 6.80 -4.05
N VAL A 151 -5.39 5.73 -3.78
CA VAL A 151 -5.72 4.67 -4.74
C VAL A 151 -6.63 5.19 -5.86
N ARG A 152 -6.35 4.77 -7.10
CA ARG A 152 -7.21 4.99 -8.27
C ARG A 152 -7.92 3.70 -8.63
N LEU A 153 -9.13 3.85 -9.13
CA LEU A 153 -9.95 2.73 -9.59
C LEU A 153 -10.32 2.95 -11.05
N HIS A 154 -10.10 1.90 -11.82
CA HIS A 154 -10.42 1.84 -13.24
C HIS A 154 -11.61 0.90 -13.44
N PRO A 155 -12.50 1.16 -14.43
CA PRO A 155 -13.69 0.32 -14.64
C PRO A 155 -13.39 -1.13 -15.05
N ARG A 156 -12.17 -1.39 -15.53
CA ARG A 156 -11.65 -2.69 -15.94
C ARG A 156 -10.26 -2.86 -15.34
N GLY A 157 -9.69 -4.06 -15.51
CA GLY A 157 -8.27 -4.29 -15.22
C GLY A 157 -7.38 -3.23 -15.88
N LEU A 158 -6.26 -2.92 -15.22
CA LEU A 158 -5.32 -1.92 -15.70
C LEU A 158 -4.79 -2.30 -17.10
N SER A 159 -4.55 -1.30 -17.94
CA SER A 159 -3.81 -1.52 -19.18
C SER A 159 -2.39 -1.99 -18.87
N GLU A 160 -1.81 -2.80 -19.75
CA GLU A 160 -0.47 -3.36 -19.57
C GLU A 160 0.58 -2.31 -19.20
N SER A 161 0.64 -1.21 -19.96
CA SER A 161 1.60 -0.13 -19.71
C SER A 161 1.42 0.52 -18.33
N LEU A 162 0.16 0.73 -17.89
CA LEU A 162 -0.13 1.29 -16.57
C LEU A 162 0.21 0.30 -15.46
N ALA A 163 -0.15 -0.97 -15.64
CA ALA A 163 0.10 -2.04 -14.70
C ALA A 163 1.60 -2.25 -14.46
N LEU A 164 2.39 -2.32 -15.54
CA LEU A 164 3.85 -2.43 -15.47
C LEU A 164 4.50 -1.18 -14.87
N THR A 165 3.97 0.01 -15.15
CA THR A 165 4.46 1.26 -14.54
C THR A 165 4.19 1.31 -13.03
N ASN A 166 3.02 0.81 -12.60
CA ASN A 166 2.68 0.72 -11.19
C ASN A 166 3.52 -0.35 -10.48
N LEU A 167 3.70 -1.53 -11.10
CA LEU A 167 4.58 -2.59 -10.59
C LEU A 167 6.04 -2.13 -10.51
N ALA A 168 6.53 -1.39 -11.50
CA ALA A 168 7.89 -0.85 -11.49
C ALA A 168 8.10 0.18 -10.35
N ASN A 169 7.05 0.92 -9.98
CA ASN A 169 7.10 1.81 -8.81
C ASN A 169 7.31 0.98 -7.52
N LEU A 170 6.65 -0.17 -7.39
CA LEU A 170 6.90 -1.11 -6.28
C LEU A 170 8.32 -1.71 -6.36
N GLY A 171 8.73 -2.18 -7.54
CA GLY A 171 10.07 -2.74 -7.78
C GLY A 171 11.19 -1.74 -7.48
N ALA A 172 10.97 -0.44 -7.69
CA ALA A 172 11.94 0.60 -7.36
C ALA A 172 12.28 0.70 -5.86
N ARG A 173 11.51 0.05 -4.99
CA ARG A 173 11.73 0.01 -3.54
C ARG A 173 12.53 -1.20 -3.08
N LEU A 174 12.77 -2.17 -3.95
CA LEU A 174 13.48 -3.40 -3.61
C LEU A 174 15.00 -3.29 -3.87
N PRO A 175 15.83 -3.84 -2.97
CA PRO A 175 17.25 -4.15 -3.23
C PRO A 175 17.51 -5.65 -3.33
N PRO A 176 18.56 -6.16 -4.01
CA PRO A 176 19.31 -5.65 -5.17
C PRO A 176 18.53 -5.85 -6.50
N GLU A 177 19.16 -5.62 -7.66
CA GLU A 177 18.51 -5.65 -9.00
C GLU A 177 17.71 -6.92 -9.30
N ASP A 178 18.05 -8.05 -8.69
CA ASP A 178 17.36 -9.31 -8.89
C ASP A 178 15.97 -9.38 -8.24
N LEU A 179 15.73 -8.70 -7.11
CA LEU A 179 14.42 -8.78 -6.45
C LEU A 179 13.29 -8.17 -7.29
N PRO A 180 13.45 -6.99 -7.94
CA PRO A 180 12.49 -6.52 -8.93
C PRO A 180 12.22 -7.52 -10.06
N ARG A 181 13.23 -8.26 -10.52
CA ARG A 181 13.07 -9.29 -11.56
C ARG A 181 12.21 -10.46 -11.07
N ILE A 182 12.42 -10.91 -9.84
CA ILE A 182 11.61 -11.97 -9.20
C ILE A 182 10.16 -11.51 -9.01
N LEU A 183 9.96 -10.28 -8.50
CA LEU A 183 8.64 -9.67 -8.37
C LEU A 183 7.92 -9.62 -9.72
N HIS A 184 8.64 -9.21 -10.78
CA HIS A 184 8.11 -9.14 -12.14
C HIS A 184 7.68 -10.50 -12.66
N ALA A 185 8.54 -11.52 -12.55
CA ALA A 185 8.22 -12.88 -12.99
C ALA A 185 6.98 -13.43 -12.26
N SER A 186 6.90 -13.23 -10.94
CA SER A 186 5.76 -13.65 -10.11
C SER A 186 4.46 -12.96 -10.51
N TYR A 187 4.55 -11.66 -10.80
CA TYR A 187 3.41 -10.88 -11.29
C TYR A 187 2.92 -11.37 -12.65
N LEU A 188 3.85 -11.64 -13.59
CA LEU A 188 3.49 -12.14 -14.93
C LEU A 188 2.84 -13.51 -14.88
N ASP A 189 3.36 -14.42 -14.05
CA ASP A 189 2.77 -15.74 -13.84
C ASP A 189 1.33 -15.64 -13.32
N ALA A 190 1.12 -14.82 -12.28
CA ALA A 190 -0.20 -14.56 -11.74
C ALA A 190 -1.13 -13.87 -12.76
N TRP A 191 -0.61 -12.98 -13.61
CA TRP A 191 -1.39 -12.26 -14.62
C TRP A 191 -1.75 -13.12 -15.84
N GLY A 192 -0.80 -13.95 -16.30
CA GLY A 192 -0.86 -14.74 -17.52
C GLY A 192 -1.91 -15.86 -17.52
N ALA A 193 -2.45 -16.22 -16.36
CA ALA A 193 -3.61 -17.09 -16.24
C ALA A 193 -4.93 -16.49 -16.82
N SER A 194 -4.91 -15.25 -17.30
CA SER A 194 -6.04 -14.59 -17.95
C SER A 194 -5.96 -14.66 -19.50
N PRO A 195 -7.10 -14.71 -20.22
CA PRO A 195 -7.11 -14.65 -21.68
C PRO A 195 -6.48 -13.35 -22.19
N GLY A 196 -5.45 -13.43 -23.04
CA GLY A 196 -4.69 -12.27 -23.55
C GLY A 196 -3.45 -11.89 -22.72
N GLY A 197 -2.82 -12.87 -22.07
CA GLY A 197 -1.68 -12.73 -21.15
C GLY A 197 -0.67 -11.64 -21.49
N LEU A 198 -0.31 -10.88 -20.45
CA LEU A 198 0.61 -9.74 -20.50
C LEU A 198 2.02 -10.22 -20.80
N ARG A 199 2.68 -9.62 -21.80
CA ARG A 199 4.01 -10.00 -22.26
C ARG A 199 4.95 -8.83 -22.04
N SER A 200 5.67 -8.88 -20.93
CA SER A 200 6.66 -7.87 -20.58
C SER A 200 8.06 -8.45 -20.64
N ASP A 201 8.91 -7.83 -21.45
CA ASP A 201 10.33 -8.14 -21.51
C ASP A 201 11.03 -7.72 -20.20
N PRO A 202 11.87 -8.58 -19.60
CA PRO A 202 12.58 -8.26 -18.35
C PRO A 202 13.44 -7.00 -18.41
N GLU A 203 14.09 -6.71 -19.54
CA GLU A 203 14.95 -5.52 -19.68
C GLU A 203 14.09 -4.25 -19.77
N SER A 204 12.97 -4.30 -20.49
CA SER A 204 12.00 -3.20 -20.48
C SER A 204 11.47 -2.90 -19.06
N PHE A 205 11.18 -3.94 -18.27
CA PHE A 205 10.76 -3.74 -16.88
C PHE A 205 11.89 -3.18 -16.01
N LYS A 206 13.12 -3.69 -16.17
CA LYS A 206 14.31 -3.18 -15.47
C LYS A 206 14.51 -1.68 -15.73
N GLN A 207 14.37 -1.26 -16.99
CA GLN A 207 14.46 0.15 -17.37
C GLN A 207 13.39 1.02 -16.66
N ARG A 208 12.13 0.55 -16.61
CA ARG A 208 11.06 1.24 -15.87
C ARG A 208 11.36 1.36 -14.37
N VAL A 209 11.90 0.30 -13.76
CA VAL A 209 12.31 0.31 -12.35
C VAL A 209 13.42 1.33 -12.13
N PHE A 210 14.42 1.38 -13.01
CA PHE A 210 15.50 2.36 -12.95
C PHE A 210 14.97 3.79 -13.02
N GLU A 211 14.10 4.10 -13.98
CA GLU A 211 13.46 5.41 -14.12
C GLU A 211 12.69 5.81 -12.85
N LYS A 212 11.94 4.88 -12.25
CA LYS A 212 11.24 5.11 -10.99
C LYS A 212 12.19 5.35 -9.82
N LYS A 213 13.31 4.62 -9.73
CA LYS A 213 14.36 4.86 -8.72
C LYS A 213 14.93 6.28 -8.86
N GLN A 214 15.23 6.73 -10.09
CA GLN A 214 15.72 8.11 -10.32
C GLN A 214 14.69 9.17 -9.92
N MET A 215 13.42 8.98 -10.28
CA MET A 215 12.34 9.89 -9.86
C MET A 215 12.21 9.97 -8.33
N LEU A 216 12.31 8.83 -7.62
CA LEU A 216 12.26 8.78 -6.17
C LEU A 216 13.47 9.50 -5.54
N ARG A 217 14.68 9.30 -6.07
CA ARG A 217 15.89 10.01 -5.63
C ARG A 217 15.73 11.52 -5.75
N ILE A 218 15.29 12.02 -6.90
CA ILE A 218 15.05 13.47 -7.13
C ILE A 218 14.02 14.01 -6.13
N LYS A 219 12.91 13.29 -5.94
CA LYS A 219 11.84 13.68 -5.01
C LYS A 219 12.31 13.71 -3.54
N ARG A 220 13.21 12.79 -3.15
CA ARG A 220 13.77 12.70 -1.80
C ARG A 220 14.80 13.81 -1.56
N ALA A 221 15.69 14.05 -2.52
CA ALA A 221 16.66 15.14 -2.47
C ALA A 221 15.97 16.51 -2.34
N ALA A 222 14.88 16.74 -3.07
CA ALA A 222 14.08 17.96 -2.96
C ALA A 222 13.35 18.13 -1.59
N ARG A 223 13.47 17.15 -0.68
CA ARG A 223 12.86 17.15 0.66
C ARG A 223 13.91 16.97 1.77
N ASP A 224 15.19 17.14 1.46
CA ASP A 224 16.32 16.89 2.37
C ASP A 224 16.28 15.51 3.04
N ALA A 225 15.74 14.52 2.33
CA ALA A 225 15.72 13.13 2.76
C ALA A 225 16.83 12.33 2.07
N ALA A 226 17.31 11.27 2.73
CA ALA A 226 18.29 10.36 2.14
C ALA A 226 17.82 9.89 0.75
N PRO A 227 18.64 10.08 -0.32
CA PRO A 227 18.21 9.84 -1.69
C PRO A 227 17.96 8.35 -1.95
N ASP A 228 18.84 7.52 -1.37
CA ASP A 228 18.75 6.07 -1.40
C ASP A 228 18.11 5.56 -0.13
N ARG A 229 16.96 4.92 -0.30
CA ARG A 229 16.26 4.17 0.73
C ARG A 229 15.72 2.91 0.11
N GLU A 230 16.15 1.80 0.67
CA GLU A 230 15.73 0.48 0.28
C GLU A 230 14.63 -0.03 1.22
N PHE A 231 13.78 -0.89 0.66
CA PHE A 231 12.54 -1.37 1.27
C PHE A 231 11.57 -0.24 1.69
N ASP A 232 11.58 0.92 1.03
CA ASP A 232 10.72 2.08 1.37
C ASP A 232 9.48 2.23 0.45
#